data_AF-A0A3D3DT93-F1
#
_entry.id   AF-A0A3D3DT93-F1
#
_cell.length_a   1.000
_cell.length_b   1.000
_cell.length_c   1.000
_cell.angle_alpha   90.00
_cell.angle_beta   90.00
_cell.angle_gamma   90.00
#
_symmetry.space_group_name_H-M   'P 1'
#
loop_
_entity.id
_entity.type
_entity.pdbx_description
1 polymer ?
#
loop_
_entity_poly.entity_id
_entity_poly.type
_entity_poly.pdbx_seq_one_letter_code
_entity_poly.pdbx_strand_id
1 'polypeptide(L)' 'MGKKENPDDLQAYVNLLVEHQDRLRAYIYTLIPGSQHVNDVVQNTNAVLWQKRKQFEHGTNFLAWAFNIA' A
#
# COMPACT_ATOMS: atom_id res chain seq x y z
N MET A 1 -4.32 -10.81 23.55
CA MET A 1 -5.29 -11.19 22.50
C MET A 1 -5.48 -9.97 21.61
N GLY A 2 -4.92 -9.97 20.39
CA GLY A 2 -4.98 -8.79 19.51
C GLY A 2 -6.42 -8.44 19.17
N LYS A 3 -6.79 -7.16 19.21
CA LYS A 3 -8.12 -6.70 18.78
C LYS A 3 -8.42 -7.27 17.39
N LYS A 4 -9.58 -7.92 17.23
CA LYS A 4 -10.07 -8.34 15.92
C LYS A 4 -10.23 -7.09 15.05
N GLU A 5 -9.74 -7.16 13.82
CA GLU A 5 -9.97 -6.07 12.84
C GLU A 5 -11.46 -5.99 12.52
N ASN A 6 -11.97 -4.78 12.44
CA ASN A 6 -13.31 -4.52 11.93
C ASN A 6 -13.34 -4.92 10.43
N PRO A 7 -14.26 -5.81 10.00
CA PRO A 7 -14.39 -6.19 8.60
C PRO A 7 -14.58 -5.00 7.64
N ASP A 8 -15.28 -3.95 8.08
CA ASP A 8 -15.55 -2.77 7.25
C ASP A 8 -14.27 -1.96 7.00
N ASP A 9 -13.44 -1.79 8.03
CA ASP A 9 -12.13 -1.11 7.92
C ASP A 9 -11.20 -1.90 6.99
N LEU A 10 -11.23 -3.24 7.08
CA LEU A 10 -10.44 -4.10 6.20
C LEU A 10 -10.88 -3.96 4.73
N GLN A 11 -12.19 -3.98 4.48
CA GLN A 11 -12.73 -3.80 3.14
C GLN A 11 -12.39 -2.41 2.58
N ALA A 12 -12.53 -1.36 3.40
CA ALA A 12 -12.17 0.00 3.02
C ALA A 12 -10.67 0.11 2.68
N TYR A 13 -9.80 -0.53 3.46
CA TYR A 13 -8.37 -0.57 3.19
C TYR A 13 -8.06 -1.28 1.85
N VAL A 14 -8.68 -2.44 1.61
CA VAL A 14 -8.49 -3.19 0.36
C VAL A 14 -8.96 -2.37 -0.84
N ASN A 15 -10.09 -1.67 -0.73
CA ASN A 15 -10.59 -0.80 -1.78
C ASN A 15 -9.59 0.32 -2.12
N LEU A 16 -9.03 0.99 -1.10
CA LEU A 16 -8.01 2.02 -1.29
C LEU A 16 -6.74 1.47 -1.95
N LEU A 17 -6.29 0.27 -1.54
CA LEU A 17 -5.13 -0.38 -2.13
C LEU A 17 -5.34 -0.69 -3.61
N VAL A 18 -6.50 -1.25 -3.97
CA VAL A 18 -6.86 -1.57 -5.36
C VAL A 18 -7.01 -0.30 -6.21
N GLU A 19 -7.72 0.71 -5.70
CA GLU A 19 -7.96 1.98 -6.39
C GLU A 19 -6.65 2.70 -6.74
N HIS A 20 -5.64 2.60 -5.89
CA HIS A 20 -4.39 3.34 -6.01
C HIS A 20 -3.19 2.52 -6.52
N GLN A 21 -3.39 1.24 -6.86
CA GLN A 21 -2.32 0.33 -7.22
C GLN A 21 -1.53 0.78 -8.46
N ASP A 22 -2.19 1.31 -9.48
CA ASP A 22 -1.51 1.80 -10.69
C ASP A 22 -0.64 3.04 -10.40
N ARG A 23 -1.09 3.91 -9.50
CA ARG A 23 -0.33 5.11 -9.09
C ARG A 23 0.87 4.73 -8.23
N LEU A 24 0.71 3.75 -7.32
CA LEU A 24 1.81 3.20 -6.54
C LEU A 24 2.86 2.53 -7.43
N ARG A 25 2.42 1.71 -8.38
CA ARG A 25 3.31 1.09 -9.36
C ARG A 25 4.07 2.15 -10.17
N ALA A 26 3.38 3.15 -10.70
CA ALA A 26 4.01 4.24 -11.45
C ALA A 26 5.05 5.00 -10.62
N TYR A 27 4.76 5.28 -9.35
CA TYR A 27 5.72 5.90 -8.43
C TYR A 27 6.97 5.04 -8.26
N ILE A 28 6.84 3.74 -8.01
CA ILE A 28 7.99 2.82 -7.90
C ILE A 28 8.81 2.79 -9.20
N TYR A 29 8.17 2.80 -10.37
CA TYR A 29 8.87 2.90 -11.66
C TYR A 29 9.75 4.15 -11.75
N THR A 30 9.33 5.27 -11.16
CA THR A 30 10.15 6.49 -11.14
C THR A 30 11.33 6.44 -10.17
N LEU A 31 11.23 5.62 -9.11
CA LEU A 31 12.31 5.47 -8.13
C LEU A 31 13.45 4.57 -8.65
N ILE A 32 13.13 3.59 -9.50
CA ILE A 32 14.08 2.60 -10.03
C ILE A 32 13.93 2.39 -11.55
N PRO A 33 14.19 3.42 -12.37
CA PRO A 33 13.98 3.36 -13.81
C PRO A 33 14.86 2.29 -14.48
N GLY A 34 14.28 1.50 -15.38
CA GLY A 34 14.99 0.46 -16.14
C GLY A 34 15.37 -0.79 -15.34
N SER A 35 15.02 -0.87 -14.05
CA SER A 35 15.28 -2.04 -13.23
C SER A 35 14.38 -3.21 -13.62
N GLN A 36 14.96 -4.40 -13.78
CA GLN A 36 14.20 -5.65 -13.95
C GLN A 36 13.43 -6.05 -12.68
N HIS A 37 13.78 -5.47 -11.53
CA HIS A 37 13.20 -5.81 -10.22
C HIS A 37 11.99 -4.96 -9.84
N VAL A 38 11.46 -4.12 -10.74
CA VAL A 38 10.32 -3.24 -10.41
C VAL A 38 9.13 -4.05 -9.88
N ASN A 39 8.84 -5.18 -10.50
CA ASN A 39 7.73 -6.03 -10.07
C ASN A 39 7.94 -6.60 -8.67
N ASP A 40 9.17 -6.98 -8.31
CA ASP A 40 9.51 -7.48 -6.97
C ASP A 40 9.36 -6.37 -5.92
N VAL A 41 9.79 -5.15 -6.25
CA VAL A 41 9.64 -3.99 -5.36
C VAL A 41 8.16 -3.65 -5.15
N VAL A 42 7.33 -3.69 -6.20
CA VAL A 42 5.88 -3.49 -6.08
C VAL A 42 5.25 -4.55 -5.16
N GLN A 43 5.61 -5.83 -5.32
CA GLN A 43 5.10 -6.90 -4.46
C GLN A 43 5.53 -6.73 -3.00
N ASN A 44 6.82 -6.46 -2.76
CA ASN A 44 7.34 -6.24 -1.42
C ASN A 44 6.70 -5.02 -0.75
N THR A 45 6.50 -3.94 -1.51
CA THR A 45 5.79 -2.74 -1.02
C THR A 45 4.38 -3.10 -0.57
N ASN A 46 3.62 -3.84 -1.38
CA ASN A 46 2.28 -4.32 -1.01
C ASN A 46 2.29 -5.20 0.25
N ALA A 47 3.29 -6.06 0.41
CA ALA A 47 3.45 -6.87 1.61
C ALA A 47 3.69 -6.00 2.86
N VAL A 48 4.55 -4.99 2.76
CA VAL A 48 4.83 -4.05 3.86
C VAL A 48 3.61 -3.18 4.18
N LEU A 49 2.90 -2.67 3.17
CA LEU A 49 1.65 -1.94 3.34
C LEU A 49 0.64 -2.80 4.10
N TRP A 50 0.43 -4.05 3.69
CA TRP A 50 -0.46 -4.98 4.38
C TRP A 50 -0.05 -5.23 5.84
N GLN A 51 1.23 -5.41 6.12
CA GLN A 51 1.72 -5.58 7.50
C GLN A 51 1.47 -4.34 8.36
N LYS A 52 1.58 -3.14 7.76
CA LYS A 52 1.38 -1.85 8.42
C LYS A 52 -0.06 -1.33 8.37
N ARG A 53 -1.00 -2.02 7.74
CA ARG A 53 -2.38 -1.55 7.53
C ARG A 53 -3.09 -1.04 8.78
N LYS A 54 -2.80 -1.64 9.94
CA LYS A 54 -3.36 -1.22 11.25
C LYS A 54 -2.87 0.15 11.73
N GLN A 55 -1.82 0.68 11.11
CA GLN A 55 -1.25 1.99 11.37
C GLN A 55 -1.81 3.04 10.42
N PHE A 56 -2.54 2.64 9.37
CA PHE A 56 -3.21 3.57 8.49
C PHE A 56 -4.46 4.14 9.18
N GLU A 57 -4.62 5.46 9.11
CA GLU A 57 -5.79 6.15 9.65
C GLU A 57 -6.81 6.37 8.52
N HIS A 58 -7.96 5.69 8.60
CA HIS A 58 -9.03 5.83 7.62
C HIS A 58 -9.53 7.28 7.54
N GLY A 59 -9.81 7.74 6.32
CA GLY A 59 -10.18 9.13 6.05
C GLY A 59 -8.99 10.06 5.78
N THR A 60 -7.76 9.60 5.98
CA THR A 60 -6.54 10.34 5.59
C THR A 60 -6.06 9.95 4.18
N ASN A 61 -5.04 10.64 3.68
CA ASN A 61 -4.54 10.43 2.32
C ASN A 61 -3.74 9.11 2.19
N PHE A 62 -4.38 8.07 1.65
CA PHE A 62 -3.78 6.76 1.46
C PHE A 62 -2.50 6.78 0.61
N LEU A 63 -2.49 7.52 -0.49
CA LEU A 63 -1.31 7.58 -1.37
C LEU A 63 -0.12 8.24 -0.70
N ALA A 64 -0.34 9.34 0.04
CA ALA A 64 0.73 9.98 0.80
C ALA A 64 1.31 9.02 1.85
N TRP A 65 0.47 8.25 2.53
CA TRP A 65 0.91 7.22 3.46
C TRP A 65 1.68 6.08 2.75
N ALA A 66 1.16 5.59 1.62
CA ALA A 66 1.77 4.50 0.87
C ALA A 66 3.13 4.88 0.25
N PHE A 67 3.26 6.11 -0.25
CA PHE A 67 4.52 6.62 -0.81
C PHE A 67 5.61 6.85 0.24
N ASN A 68 5.27 6.99 1.52
CA ASN A 68 6.25 7.00 2.61
C ASN A 68 6.80 5.60 2.94
N ILE A 69 6.16 4.55 2.44
CA ILE A 69 6.56 3.14 2.66
C ILE A 69 7.35 2.60 1.46
N ALA A 70 7.00 3.04 0.25
CA ALA A 70 7.64 2.68 -1.02
C ALA A 70 8.98 3.40 -1.22
#